data_AF-A0A357R0W7-F1
#
_entry.id   AF-A0A357R0W7-F1
#
_cell.length_a   1.000
_cell.length_b   1.000
_cell.length_c   1.000
_cell.angle_alpha   90.00
_cell.angle_beta   90.00
_cell.angle_gamma   90.00
#
_symmetry.space_group_name_H-M   'P 1'
#
loop_
_entity.id
_entity.type
_entity.pdbx_description
1 polymer ?
#
loop_
_entity_poly.entity_id
_entity_poly.type
_entity_poly.pdbx_seq_one_letter_code
_entity_poly.pdbx_strand_id
1 'polypeptide(L)'
;MKQKVLTGTLLVGILGPILYFGGLAFDVLVILFLFLGSLEIADIYKKEWPSFMRWLVVVITFGVAFAPIEYFMVTLVSLLILLFTLSVLFENIHFFSITYLFVMLTIVALAVKGFIYFESLSSLVIFYVAVATYMADTAAYFVGVTMGKHKLAPRVSP
;
A
#
# COMPACT_ATOMS: atom_id res chain seq x y z
N MET A 1 -15.24 23.19 -6.73
CA MET A 1 -16.11 22.00 -6.95
C MET A 1 -15.89 21.36 -8.31
N LYS A 2 -15.91 22.12 -9.43
CA LYS A 2 -15.64 21.60 -10.78
C LYS A 2 -14.36 20.76 -10.89
N GLN A 3 -13.25 21.22 -10.30
CA GLN A 3 -11.98 20.51 -10.31
C GLN A 3 -12.04 19.13 -9.64
N LYS A 4 -12.71 19.00 -8.48
CA LYS A 4 -12.82 17.73 -7.75
C LYS A 4 -13.64 16.69 -8.52
N VAL A 5 -14.74 17.12 -9.13
CA VAL A 5 -15.58 16.25 -9.97
C VAL A 5 -14.79 15.82 -11.20
N LEU A 6 -14.12 16.76 -11.87
CA LEU A 6 -13.28 16.47 -13.03
C LEU A 6 -12.18 15.44 -12.72
N THR A 7 -11.42 15.64 -11.64
CA THR A 7 -10.37 14.70 -11.24
C THR A 7 -10.92 13.33 -10.90
N GLY A 8 -12.07 13.24 -10.21
CA GLY A 8 -12.70 11.97 -9.88
C GLY A 8 -13.17 11.21 -11.12
N THR A 9 -13.85 11.88 -12.04
CA THR A 9 -14.31 11.28 -13.30
C THR A 9 -13.12 10.81 -14.16
N LEU A 10 -12.06 11.61 -14.21
CA LEU A 10 -10.86 11.28 -14.98
C LEU A 10 -10.11 10.08 -14.36
N LEU A 11 -10.04 9.98 -13.04
CA LEU A 11 -9.50 8.80 -12.35
C LEU A 11 -10.28 7.53 -12.69
N VAL A 12 -11.63 7.56 -12.63
CA VAL A 12 -12.45 6.40 -13.00
C VAL A 12 -12.28 6.04 -14.47
N GLY A 13 -12.23 7.04 -15.35
CA GLY A 13 -12.04 6.84 -16.79
C GLY A 13 -10.69 6.26 -17.18
N ILE A 14 -9.63 6.51 -16.40
CA ILE A 14 -8.29 5.95 -16.63
C ILE A 14 -8.13 4.60 -15.91
N LEU A 15 -8.43 4.54 -14.61
CA LEU A 15 -8.22 3.34 -13.81
C LEU A 15 -9.17 2.21 -14.20
N GLY A 16 -10.42 2.51 -14.55
CA GLY A 16 -11.41 1.49 -14.93
C GLY A 16 -10.93 0.60 -16.09
N PRO A 17 -10.55 1.16 -17.25
CA PRO A 17 -10.00 0.38 -18.36
C PRO A 17 -8.71 -0.35 -18.01
N ILE A 18 -7.78 0.28 -17.28
CA ILE A 18 -6.52 -0.36 -16.88
C ILE A 18 -6.79 -1.61 -16.03
N LEU A 19 -7.70 -1.50 -15.05
CA LEU A 19 -8.07 -2.62 -14.18
C LEU A 19 -8.84 -3.72 -14.94
N TYR A 20 -9.64 -3.35 -15.94
CA TYR A 20 -10.41 -4.31 -16.73
C TYR A 20 -9.53 -5.13 -17.69
N PHE A 21 -8.63 -4.46 -18.42
CA PHE A 21 -7.78 -5.10 -19.42
C PHE A 21 -6.51 -5.73 -18.81
N GLY A 22 -6.01 -5.24 -17.68
CA GLY A 22 -4.79 -5.74 -17.04
C GLY A 22 -3.53 -5.56 -17.90
N GLY A 23 -2.53 -6.41 -17.67
CA GLY A 23 -1.28 -6.46 -18.43
C GLY A 23 -0.35 -5.28 -18.13
N LEU A 24 0.49 -4.91 -19.10
CA LEU A 24 1.55 -3.92 -18.90
C LEU A 24 1.05 -2.59 -18.32
N ALA A 25 -0.13 -2.12 -18.73
CA ALA A 25 -0.70 -0.88 -18.20
C ALA A 25 -1.03 -1.00 -16.70
N PHE A 26 -1.48 -2.16 -16.25
CA PHE A 26 -1.74 -2.46 -14.85
C PHE A 26 -0.43 -2.64 -14.07
N ASP A 27 0.56 -3.35 -14.62
CA ASP A 27 1.89 -3.48 -14.02
C ASP A 27 2.53 -2.11 -13.74
N VAL A 28 2.49 -1.21 -14.73
CA VAL A 28 3.00 0.16 -14.60
C VAL A 28 2.24 0.92 -13.51
N LEU A 29 0.93 0.73 -13.42
CA LEU A 29 0.10 1.34 -12.37
C LEU A 29 0.49 0.83 -10.97
N VAL A 30 0.67 -0.49 -10.81
CA VAL A 30 1.10 -1.10 -9.54
C VAL A 30 2.48 -0.58 -9.12
N ILE A 31 3.43 -0.50 -10.06
CA ILE A 31 4.76 0.06 -9.82
C ILE A 31 4.68 1.54 -9.42
N LEU A 32 3.82 2.33 -10.08
CA LEU A 32 3.61 3.73 -9.75
C LEU A 32 3.04 3.89 -8.34
N PHE A 33 2.01 3.10 -7.98
CA PHE A 33 1.42 3.12 -6.64
C PHE A 33 2.41 2.65 -5.57
N LEU A 34 3.21 1.62 -5.85
CA LEU A 34 4.27 1.17 -4.96
C LEU A 34 5.31 2.26 -4.73
N PHE A 35 5.73 2.95 -5.79
CA PHE A 35 6.66 4.06 -5.72
C PHE A 35 6.11 5.22 -4.88
N LEU A 36 4.92 5.73 -5.23
CA LEU A 36 4.30 6.84 -4.50
C LEU A 36 4.01 6.47 -3.03
N GLY A 37 3.48 5.28 -2.78
CA GLY A 37 3.22 4.79 -1.42
C GLY A 37 4.49 4.64 -0.61
N SER A 38 5.59 4.15 -1.21
CA SER A 38 6.88 4.05 -0.52
C SER A 38 7.48 5.42 -0.18
N LEU A 39 7.25 6.45 -1.01
CA LEU A 39 7.63 7.82 -0.70
C LEU A 39 6.81 8.39 0.46
N GLU A 40 5.49 8.16 0.48
CA GLU A 40 4.63 8.60 1.58
C GLU A 40 5.02 7.93 2.90
N ILE A 41 5.27 6.61 2.89
CA ILE A 41 5.74 5.87 4.07
C ILE A 41 7.07 6.43 4.57
N ALA A 42 8.02 6.69 3.66
CA ALA A 42 9.30 7.27 4.02
C ALA A 42 9.17 8.69 4.58
N ASP A 43 8.24 9.49 4.04
CA ASP A 43 8.03 10.88 4.42
C ASP A 43 7.45 11.03 5.84
N ILE A 44 6.84 9.98 6.40
CA ILE A 44 6.43 9.92 7.82
C ILE A 44 7.63 10.19 8.74
N TYR A 45 8.82 9.69 8.38
CA TYR A 45 10.03 9.77 9.21
C TYR A 45 11.02 10.85 8.77
N LYS A 46 10.68 11.65 7.74
CA LYS A 46 11.58 12.62 7.08
C LYS A 46 12.22 13.64 8.03
N LYS A 47 11.57 13.97 9.14
CA LYS A 47 12.08 14.96 10.12
C LYS A 47 13.19 14.39 11.00
N GLU A 48 13.12 13.10 11.32
CA GLU A 48 14.02 12.45 12.28
C GLU A 48 15.16 11.73 11.55
N TRP A 49 14.90 11.18 10.37
CA TRP A 49 15.83 10.29 9.69
C TRP A 49 16.74 11.01 8.69
N PRO A 50 17.96 10.48 8.45
CA PRO A 50 18.85 11.00 7.41
C PRO A 50 18.17 11.02 6.02
N SER A 51 18.46 12.04 5.20
CA SER A 51 17.77 12.21 3.91
C SER A 51 17.93 11.04 2.93
N PHE A 52 19.02 10.27 3.03
CA PHE A 52 19.21 9.08 2.19
C PHE A 52 18.24 7.93 2.55
N MET A 53 17.74 7.90 3.80
CA MET A 53 16.81 6.85 4.24
C MET A 53 15.52 6.85 3.42
N ARG A 54 15.11 8.01 2.89
CA ARG A 54 13.94 8.09 2.02
C ARG A 54 14.05 7.15 0.83
N TRP A 55 15.17 7.21 0.12
CA TRP A 55 15.42 6.35 -1.02
C TRP A 55 15.72 4.91 -0.61
N LEU A 56 16.35 4.71 0.54
CA LEU A 56 16.58 3.37 1.07
C LEU A 56 15.25 2.65 1.33
N VAL A 57 14.27 3.32 1.94
CA VAL A 57 12.92 2.77 2.15
C VAL A 57 12.26 2.40 0.84
N VAL A 58 12.36 3.24 -0.20
CA VAL A 58 11.85 2.91 -1.55
C VAL A 58 12.50 1.62 -2.06
N VAL A 59 13.82 1.52 -2.04
CA VAL A 59 14.55 0.34 -2.52
C VAL A 59 14.18 -0.92 -1.74
N ILE A 60 14.11 -0.84 -0.40
CA ILE A 60 13.69 -1.94 0.46
C ILE A 60 12.26 -2.36 0.12
N THR A 61 11.34 -1.40 -0.04
CA THR A 61 9.93 -1.68 -0.38
C THR A 61 9.82 -2.48 -1.67
N PHE A 62 10.54 -2.06 -2.73
CA PHE A 62 10.58 -2.79 -3.99
C PHE A 62 11.19 -4.19 -3.85
N GLY A 63 12.31 -4.30 -3.12
CA GLY A 63 12.96 -5.58 -2.86
C GLY A 63 12.04 -6.59 -2.17
N VAL A 64 11.29 -6.16 -1.15
CA VAL A 64 10.37 -7.02 -0.41
C VAL A 64 9.11 -7.34 -1.23
N ALA A 65 8.57 -6.36 -1.96
CA ALA A 65 7.37 -6.54 -2.79
C ALA A 65 7.58 -7.57 -3.91
N PHE A 66 8.72 -7.51 -4.60
CA PHE A 66 9.04 -8.38 -5.73
C PHE A 66 9.90 -9.61 -5.37
N ALA A 67 10.26 -9.79 -4.10
CA ALA A 67 10.91 -11.03 -3.66
C ALA A 67 10.04 -12.25 -4.03
N PRO A 68 10.60 -13.41 -4.41
CA PRO A 68 9.81 -14.59 -4.69
C PRO A 68 8.98 -15.04 -3.48
N ILE A 69 7.78 -15.57 -3.71
CA ILE A 69 6.86 -15.94 -2.63
C ILE A 69 7.39 -17.11 -1.80
N GLU A 70 8.16 -18.00 -2.42
CA GLU A 70 8.79 -19.17 -1.82
C GLU A 70 9.79 -18.76 -0.72
N TYR A 71 10.43 -17.61 -0.90
CA TYR A 71 11.40 -17.04 0.05
C TYR A 71 10.80 -15.93 0.90
N PHE A 72 9.48 -15.78 0.96
CA PHE A 72 8.86 -14.64 1.64
C PHE A 72 9.18 -14.62 3.14
N MET A 73 9.15 -15.78 3.82
CA MET A 73 9.53 -15.84 5.23
C MET A 73 10.99 -15.43 5.46
N VAL A 74 11.91 -15.89 4.62
CA VAL A 74 13.32 -15.49 4.68
C VAL A 74 13.46 -13.99 4.42
N THR A 75 12.70 -13.46 3.46
CA THR A 75 12.66 -12.03 3.13
C THR A 75 12.21 -11.22 4.35
N LEU A 76 11.14 -11.61 5.03
CA LEU A 76 10.66 -10.91 6.24
C LEU A 76 11.67 -10.96 7.38
N VAL A 77 12.31 -12.11 7.63
CA VAL A 77 13.35 -12.21 8.64
C VAL A 77 14.55 -11.33 8.30
N SER A 78 14.98 -11.33 7.03
CA SER A 78 16.07 -10.45 6.56
C SER A 78 15.72 -8.97 6.67
N LEU A 79 14.47 -8.60 6.36
CA LEU A 79 13.96 -7.24 6.51
C LEU A 79 14.00 -6.82 7.98
N LEU A 80 13.55 -7.68 8.88
CA LEU A 80 13.57 -7.42 10.31
C LEU A 80 15.02 -7.19 10.79
N ILE A 81 15.95 -8.10 10.46
CA ILE A 81 17.36 -7.96 10.83
C ILE A 81 17.95 -6.66 10.25
N LEU A 82 17.67 -6.35 8.98
CA LEU A 82 18.14 -5.13 8.33
C LEU A 82 17.64 -3.88 9.05
N LEU A 83 16.34 -3.76 9.28
CA LEU A 83 15.76 -2.59 9.93
C LEU A 83 16.26 -2.43 11.36
N PHE A 84 16.37 -3.51 12.13
CA PHE A 84 16.95 -3.49 13.46
C PHE A 84 18.41 -3.03 13.46
N THR A 85 19.20 -3.49 12.48
CA THR A 85 20.58 -3.03 12.31
C THR A 85 20.62 -1.53 12.06
N LEU A 86 19.70 -0.98 11.26
CA LEU A 86 19.58 0.47 11.06
C LEU A 86 19.26 1.21 12.37
N SER A 87 18.44 0.64 13.27
CA SER A 87 18.18 1.23 14.60
C SER A 87 19.45 1.38 15.42
N VAL A 88 20.34 0.38 15.35
CA VAL A 88 21.56 0.33 16.14
C VAL A 88 22.62 1.26 15.56
N LEU A 89 22.69 1.37 14.23
CA LEU A 89 23.67 2.22 13.55
C LEU A 89 23.32 3.72 13.60
N PHE A 90 22.04 4.07 13.69
CA PHE A 90 21.59 5.46 13.66
C PHE A 90 20.79 5.81 14.91
N GLU A 91 21.35 6.66 15.76
CA GLU A 91 20.73 7.08 17.03
C GLU A 91 19.35 7.73 16.86
N ASN A 92 19.11 8.37 15.71
CA ASN A 92 17.85 9.02 15.40
C ASN A 92 16.73 8.04 14.99
N ILE A 93 17.03 6.74 14.87
CA ILE A 93 16.06 5.72 14.46
C ILE A 93 15.61 4.92 15.68
N HIS A 94 14.41 5.25 16.16
CA HIS A 94 13.79 4.59 17.30
C HIS A 94 13.20 3.21 16.94
N PHE A 95 13.25 2.29 17.91
CA PHE A 95 12.72 0.93 17.80
C PHE A 95 11.24 0.88 17.37
N PHE A 96 10.40 1.74 17.94
CA PHE A 96 8.99 1.80 17.58
C PHE A 96 8.80 2.19 16.11
N SER A 97 9.56 3.18 15.63
CA SER A 97 9.51 3.63 14.23
C SER A 97 9.86 2.51 13.25
N ILE A 98 10.88 1.70 13.57
CA ILE A 98 11.21 0.51 12.77
C ILE A 98 10.11 -0.55 12.81
N THR A 99 9.51 -0.78 13.97
CA THR A 99 8.43 -1.78 14.10
C THR A 99 7.23 -1.37 13.24
N TYR A 100 6.85 -0.09 13.26
CA TYR A 100 5.80 0.44 12.40
C TYR A 100 6.18 0.34 10.92
N LEU A 101 7.43 0.69 10.56
CA LEU A 101 7.91 0.57 9.19
C LEU A 101 7.86 -0.89 8.71
N PHE A 102 8.31 -1.84 9.52
CA PHE A 102 8.26 -3.27 9.21
C PHE A 102 6.83 -3.72 8.88
N VAL A 103 5.85 -3.34 9.71
CA VAL A 103 4.44 -3.68 9.47
C VAL A 103 3.93 -3.04 8.18
N MET A 104 4.20 -1.75 7.96
CA MET A 104 3.77 -1.05 6.75
C MET A 104 4.36 -1.68 5.48
N LEU A 105 5.67 -1.94 5.46
CA LEU A 105 6.34 -2.57 4.32
C LEU A 105 5.82 -3.98 4.06
N THR A 106 5.53 -4.74 5.11
CA THR A 106 4.97 -6.10 4.99
C THR A 106 3.57 -6.06 4.36
N ILE A 107 2.69 -5.14 4.81
CA ILE A 107 1.35 -4.97 4.26
C ILE A 107 1.42 -4.58 2.78
N VAL A 108 2.27 -3.60 2.44
CA VAL A 108 2.45 -3.15 1.05
C VAL A 108 2.99 -4.28 0.17
N ALA A 109 3.98 -5.03 0.64
CA ALA A 109 4.53 -6.17 -0.10
C ALA A 109 3.47 -7.26 -0.34
N LEU A 110 2.65 -7.58 0.67
CA LEU A 110 1.55 -8.53 0.52
C LEU A 110 0.50 -8.02 -0.47
N ALA A 111 0.20 -6.72 -0.48
CA ALA A 111 -0.73 -6.13 -1.44
C ALA A 111 -0.23 -6.30 -2.88
N VAL A 112 1.05 -5.98 -3.15
CA VAL A 112 1.67 -6.17 -4.47
C VAL A 112 1.66 -7.64 -4.89
N LYS A 113 2.03 -8.56 -3.99
CA LYS A 113 1.96 -10.01 -4.24
C LYS A 113 0.54 -10.47 -4.54
N GLY A 114 -0.45 -9.92 -3.84
CA GLY A 114 -1.86 -10.16 -4.09
C GLY A 114 -2.28 -9.72 -5.50
N PHE A 115 -1.84 -8.55 -5.94
CA PHE A 115 -2.09 -8.08 -7.31
C PHE A 115 -1.46 -8.99 -8.37
N ILE A 116 -0.20 -9.37 -8.20
CA ILE A 116 0.50 -10.30 -9.10
C ILE A 116 -0.25 -11.65 -9.16
N TYR A 117 -0.70 -12.15 -8.00
CA TYR A 117 -1.47 -13.38 -7.93
C TYR A 117 -2.82 -13.27 -8.64
N PHE A 118 -3.59 -12.20 -8.40
CA PHE A 118 -4.88 -12.01 -9.06
C PHE A 118 -4.75 -11.82 -10.57
N GLU A 119 -3.71 -11.12 -11.02
CA GLU A 119 -3.42 -10.98 -12.44
C GLU A 119 -3.13 -12.33 -13.10
N SER A 120 -2.38 -13.20 -12.41
CA SER A 120 -2.08 -14.55 -12.90
C SER A 120 -3.33 -15.42 -13.08
N LEU A 121 -4.42 -15.11 -12.37
CA LEU A 121 -5.71 -15.78 -12.53
C LEU A 121 -6.52 -15.18 -13.70
N SER A 122 -6.76 -13.88 -13.65
CA SER A 122 -7.44 -13.11 -14.69
C SER A 122 -7.49 -11.63 -14.32
N SER A 123 -7.35 -10.72 -15.30
CA SER A 123 -7.60 -9.29 -15.11
C SER A 123 -9.00 -8.99 -14.56
N LEU A 124 -10.00 -9.84 -14.87
CA LEU A 124 -11.36 -9.69 -14.35
C LEU A 124 -11.43 -9.90 -12.83
N VAL A 125 -10.54 -10.68 -12.24
CA VAL A 125 -10.47 -10.84 -10.78
C VAL A 125 -10.03 -9.55 -10.12
N ILE A 126 -9.03 -8.86 -10.68
CA ILE A 126 -8.58 -7.56 -10.20
C ILE A 126 -9.71 -6.53 -10.31
N PHE A 127 -10.35 -6.46 -11.46
CA PHE A 127 -11.49 -5.56 -11.68
C PHE A 127 -12.62 -5.85 -10.70
N TYR A 128 -12.95 -7.12 -10.47
CA TYR A 128 -13.94 -7.54 -9.49
C TYR A 128 -13.58 -7.09 -8.08
N VAL A 129 -12.35 -7.33 -7.62
CA VAL A 129 -11.88 -6.93 -6.29
C VAL A 129 -11.98 -5.41 -6.13
N ALA A 130 -11.54 -4.64 -7.12
CA ALA A 130 -11.62 -3.18 -7.07
C ALA A 130 -13.07 -2.67 -6.97
N VAL A 131 -13.98 -3.20 -7.80
CA VAL A 131 -15.40 -2.84 -7.75
C VAL A 131 -16.01 -3.25 -6.41
N ALA A 132 -15.70 -4.46 -5.93
CA ALA A 132 -16.19 -4.96 -4.66
C ALA A 132 -15.75 -4.08 -3.48
N THR A 133 -14.49 -3.63 -3.44
CA THR A 133 -14.02 -2.73 -2.38
C THR A 133 -14.71 -1.37 -2.42
N TYR A 134 -14.85 -0.75 -3.61
CA TYR A 134 -15.55 0.53 -3.73
C TYR A 134 -17.04 0.43 -3.39
N MET A 135 -17.70 -0.65 -3.81
CA MET A 135 -19.09 -0.90 -3.46
C MET A 135 -19.25 -1.17 -1.97
N ALA A 136 -18.34 -1.93 -1.36
CA ALA A 136 -18.35 -2.20 0.07
C ALA A 136 -18.23 -0.91 0.89
N ASP A 137 -17.28 -0.04 0.56
CA ASP A 137 -17.11 1.25 1.25
C ASP A 137 -18.34 2.16 1.08
N THR A 138 -18.89 2.20 -0.13
CA THR A 138 -20.10 2.99 -0.43
C THR A 138 -21.31 2.47 0.35
N ALA A 139 -21.52 1.15 0.35
CA ALA A 139 -22.60 0.52 1.10
C ALA A 139 -22.41 0.69 2.61
N ALA A 140 -21.19 0.52 3.12
CA ALA A 140 -20.86 0.72 4.52
C ALA A 140 -21.14 2.16 4.97
N TYR A 141 -20.86 3.14 4.13
CA TYR A 141 -21.20 4.54 4.40
C TYR A 141 -22.72 4.74 4.51
N PHE A 142 -23.50 4.32 3.50
CA PHE A 142 -24.96 4.55 3.51
C PHE A 142 -25.68 3.75 4.60
N VAL A 143 -25.32 2.49 4.80
CA VAL A 143 -25.87 1.66 5.89
C VAL A 143 -25.43 2.20 7.25
N GLY A 144 -24.17 2.62 7.39
CA GLY A 144 -23.65 3.21 8.63
C GLY A 144 -24.36 4.51 9.03
N VAL A 145 -24.66 5.39 8.07
CA VAL A 145 -25.40 6.64 8.32
C VAL A 145 -26.86 6.36 8.69
N THR A 146 -27.50 5.37 8.07
CA THR A 146 -28.93 5.10 8.26
C THR A 146 -29.24 4.20 9.45
N MET A 147 -28.39 3.21 9.71
CA MET A 147 -28.62 2.15 10.70
C MET A 147 -27.55 2.08 11.79
N GLY A 148 -26.46 2.85 11.67
CA GLY A 148 -25.36 2.84 12.63
C GLY A 148 -25.76 3.43 13.98
N LYS A 149 -25.57 2.65 15.05
CA LYS A 149 -25.82 3.10 16.44
C LYS A 149 -24.57 3.01 17.34
N HIS A 150 -23.66 2.09 17.02
CA HIS A 150 -22.47 1.83 17.82
C HIS A 150 -21.22 1.86 16.94
N LYS A 151 -20.25 2.72 17.29
CA LYS A 151 -18.95 2.76 16.61
C LYS A 151 -18.13 1.52 17.00
N LEU A 152 -17.57 0.83 16.02
CA LEU A 152 -16.65 -0.31 16.25
C LEU A 152 -15.32 0.16 16.87
N ALA A 153 -14.82 1.33 16.47
CA ALA A 153 -13.55 1.90 16.94
C ALA A 153 -13.72 3.38 17.32
N PRO A 154 -14.21 3.72 18.53
CA PRO A 154 -14.62 5.09 18.87
C PRO A 154 -13.51 6.15 18.79
N ARG A 155 -12.25 5.76 19.01
CA ARG A 155 -11.09 6.68 18.99
C ARG A 155 -10.57 7.02 17.60
N VAL A 156 -10.83 6.17 16.61
CA VAL A 156 -10.16 6.19 15.30
C VAL A 156 -11.14 6.25 14.15
N SER A 157 -12.37 5.75 14.34
CA SER A 157 -13.45 5.90 13.39
C SER A 157 -13.77 7.39 13.23
N PRO A 158 -13.81 7.89 11.98
CA PRO A 158 -14.38 9.21 11.68
C PRO A 158 -15.75 9.40 12.32
#